data_AF-A0A8F4FTQ1-F1
#
_entry.id   AF-A0A8F4FTQ1-F1
#
_cell.length_a   1.000
_cell.length_b   1.000
_cell.length_c   1.000
_cell.angle_alpha   90.00
_cell.angle_beta   90.00
_cell.angle_gamma   90.00
#
_symmetry.space_group_name_H-M   'P 1'
#
loop_
_entity.id
_entity.type
_entity.pdbx_description
1 polymer ?
#
loop_
_entity_poly.entity_id
_entity_poly.type
_entity_poly.pdbx_seq_one_letter_code
_entity_poly.pdbx_strand_id
1 'polypeptide(L)'
;MATPRAADGLADDVVDQVSKARTGLSDSSGRIWWVVRPLATNVSSYSDDQARVEVWAVTVLSAPEVAAPQAEWMTVQVDLEWLDGAWRVDDVRESPGPTPVPGPEDDPWDAGDFDKALDGFTRISAEPAS
;
A
#
# COMPACT_ATOMS: atom_id res chain seq x y z
N MET A 1 2.40 16.83 -2.83
CA MET A 1 3.74 16.87 -3.48
C MET A 1 4.80 16.73 -2.42
N ALA A 2 5.96 16.17 -2.76
CA ALA A 2 7.07 16.02 -1.82
C ALA A 2 7.84 17.34 -1.62
N THR A 3 8.60 17.46 -0.53
CA THR A 3 9.63 18.49 -0.37
C THR A 3 10.72 18.26 -1.44
N PRO A 4 11.46 19.30 -1.88
CA PRO A 4 12.51 19.13 -2.89
C PRO A 4 13.58 18.10 -2.48
N ARG A 5 13.87 18.02 -1.18
CA ARG A 5 14.79 17.04 -0.61
C ARG A 5 14.24 15.61 -0.69
N ALA A 6 12.96 15.43 -0.41
CA ALA A 6 12.32 14.13 -0.37
C ALA A 6 12.00 13.58 -1.77
N ALA A 7 11.76 14.47 -2.74
CA ALA A 7 11.30 14.10 -4.07
C ALA A 7 12.23 13.11 -4.78
N ASP A 8 13.54 13.33 -4.73
CA ASP A 8 14.52 12.46 -5.40
C ASP A 8 14.54 11.05 -4.77
N GLY A 9 14.61 10.97 -3.43
CA GLY A 9 14.65 9.69 -2.72
C GLY A 9 13.36 8.88 -2.86
N LEU A 10 12.20 9.53 -2.70
CA LEU A 10 10.90 8.87 -2.85
C LEU A 10 10.67 8.37 -4.29
N ALA A 11 11.13 9.12 -5.29
CA ALA A 11 11.00 8.69 -6.68
C ALA A 11 11.84 7.43 -6.94
N ASP A 12 13.08 7.39 -6.49
CA ASP A 12 13.96 6.22 -6.62
C ASP A 12 13.37 5.00 -5.89
N ASP A 13 12.88 5.18 -4.66
CA ASP A 13 12.26 4.11 -3.88
C ASP A 13 11.01 3.54 -4.57
N VAL A 14 10.14 4.40 -5.11
CA VAL A 14 8.96 3.97 -5.88
C VAL A 14 9.37 3.22 -7.15
N VAL A 15 10.36 3.72 -7.89
CA VAL A 15 10.85 3.07 -9.11
C VAL A 15 11.40 1.68 -8.78
N ASP A 16 12.17 1.56 -7.71
CA ASP A 16 12.74 0.30 -7.24
C ASP A 16 11.65 -0.69 -6.81
N GLN A 17 10.68 -0.24 -6.01
CA GLN A 17 9.56 -1.07 -5.58
C GLN A 17 8.71 -1.55 -6.76
N VAL A 18 8.35 -0.66 -7.68
CA VAL A 18 7.57 -1.00 -8.88
C VAL A 18 8.35 -1.96 -9.78
N SER A 19 9.67 -1.77 -9.94
CA SER A 19 10.50 -2.65 -10.75
C SER A 19 10.61 -4.05 -10.15
N LYS A 20 10.79 -4.14 -8.82
CA LYS A 20 10.79 -5.42 -8.09
C LYS A 20 9.44 -6.11 -8.18
N ALA A 21 8.35 -5.38 -7.96
CA ALA A 21 6.99 -5.89 -8.09
C ALA A 21 6.72 -6.44 -9.50
N ARG A 22 7.03 -5.65 -10.53
CA ARG A 22 6.87 -6.05 -11.93
C ARG A 22 7.67 -7.31 -12.27
N THR A 23 8.90 -7.39 -11.79
CA THR A 23 9.77 -8.55 -12.03
C THR A 23 9.26 -9.78 -11.29
N GLY A 24 8.85 -9.65 -10.02
CA GLY A 24 8.33 -10.76 -9.24
C GLY A 24 7.01 -11.29 -9.78
N LEU A 25 6.20 -10.43 -10.40
CA LEU A 25 4.88 -10.77 -10.92
C LEU A 25 4.88 -11.11 -12.42
N SER A 26 6.01 -11.05 -13.12
CA SER A 26 6.07 -11.22 -14.58
C SER A 26 5.65 -12.61 -15.05
N ASP A 27 5.78 -13.61 -14.17
CA ASP A 27 5.53 -15.01 -14.49
C ASP A 27 4.06 -15.41 -14.25
N SER A 28 3.24 -14.50 -13.69
CA SER A 28 1.81 -14.72 -13.50
C SER A 28 1.07 -14.65 -14.83
N SER A 29 0.38 -15.73 -15.19
CA SER A 29 -0.38 -15.80 -16.45
C SER A 29 -1.84 -15.34 -16.29
N GLY A 30 -2.33 -15.29 -15.04
CA GLY A 30 -3.67 -14.86 -14.68
C GLY A 30 -3.76 -13.44 -14.14
N ARG A 31 -4.96 -13.05 -13.70
CA ARG A 31 -5.23 -11.72 -13.16
C ARG A 31 -4.52 -11.54 -11.82
N ILE A 32 -3.68 -10.51 -11.72
CA ILE A 32 -3.02 -10.14 -10.47
C ILE A 32 -3.96 -9.25 -9.66
N TRP A 33 -4.25 -9.66 -8.42
CA TRP A 33 -4.91 -8.84 -7.41
C TRP A 33 -3.86 -8.16 -6.55
N TRP A 34 -3.73 -6.84 -6.68
CA TRP A 34 -2.93 -6.01 -5.78
C TRP A 34 -3.82 -4.86 -5.31
N VAL A 35 -4.20 -4.89 -4.04
CA VAL A 35 -5.14 -3.92 -3.47
C VAL A 35 -4.59 -3.40 -2.15
N VAL A 36 -4.35 -2.10 -2.07
CA VAL A 36 -3.98 -1.43 -0.81
C VAL A 36 -5.18 -0.65 -0.27
N ARG A 37 -5.44 -0.77 1.03
CA ARG A 37 -6.55 -0.09 1.72
C ARG A 37 -6.09 0.55 3.02
N PRO A 38 -6.11 1.89 3.12
CA PRO A 38 -6.05 2.58 4.40
C PRO A 38 -7.28 2.23 5.23
N LEU A 39 -7.06 1.95 6.52
CA LEU A 39 -8.11 1.57 7.47
C LEU A 39 -8.28 2.58 8.59
N ALA A 40 -7.19 3.18 9.05
CA ALA A 40 -7.20 4.21 10.08
C ALA A 40 -6.02 5.17 9.91
N THR A 41 -6.17 6.37 10.47
CA THR A 41 -5.12 7.39 10.52
C THR A 41 -4.95 7.92 11.93
N ASN A 42 -3.73 8.24 12.31
CA ASN A 42 -3.38 8.92 13.56
C ASN A 42 -2.43 10.09 13.28
N VAL A 43 -2.71 11.27 13.81
CA VAL A 43 -1.76 12.39 13.77
C VAL A 43 -0.94 12.34 15.06
N SER A 44 0.25 11.74 15.00
CA SER A 44 1.06 11.48 16.20
C SER A 44 1.89 12.69 16.66
N SER A 45 2.13 13.67 15.77
CA SER A 45 2.66 14.99 16.15
C SER A 45 2.21 16.08 15.17
N TYR A 46 2.09 17.31 15.67
CA TYR A 46 1.69 18.47 14.89
C TYR A 46 2.27 19.78 15.46
N SER A 47 2.77 20.64 14.57
CA SER A 47 3.13 22.05 14.77
C SER A 47 2.64 22.89 13.58
N ASP A 48 2.91 24.19 13.59
CA ASP A 48 2.56 25.08 12.48
C ASP A 48 3.30 24.76 11.17
N ASP A 49 4.46 24.10 11.27
CA ASP A 49 5.37 23.83 10.16
C ASP A 49 5.66 22.34 9.92
N GLN A 50 5.32 21.45 10.85
CA GLN A 50 5.57 20.01 10.75
C GLN A 50 4.37 19.19 11.22
N ALA A 51 4.15 18.04 10.59
CA ALA A 51 3.18 17.06 11.07
C ALA A 51 3.66 15.64 10.81
N ARG A 52 3.23 14.70 11.66
CA ARG A 52 3.44 13.27 11.46
C ARG A 52 2.09 12.57 11.44
N VAL A 53 1.84 11.84 10.37
CA VAL A 53 0.63 11.05 10.19
C VAL A 53 1.02 9.59 10.05
N GLU A 54 0.38 8.73 10.83
CA GLU A 54 0.49 7.28 10.72
C GLU A 54 -0.79 6.76 10.06
N VAL A 55 -0.64 5.92 9.04
CA VAL A 55 -1.74 5.28 8.33
C VAL A 55 -1.61 3.78 8.53
N TRP A 56 -2.59 3.17 9.20
CA TRP A 56 -2.69 1.72 9.26
C TRP A 56 -3.42 1.22 8.03
N ALA A 57 -2.80 0.30 7.29
CA ALA A 57 -3.29 -0.18 6.01
C ALA A 57 -3.11 -1.70 5.87
N VAL A 58 -3.88 -2.27 4.95
CA VAL A 58 -3.74 -3.66 4.51
C VAL A 58 -3.50 -3.71 3.01
N THR A 59 -2.58 -4.58 2.59
CA THR A 59 -2.39 -4.99 1.20
C THR A 59 -2.95 -6.40 1.03
N VAL A 60 -3.76 -6.61 -0.01
CA VAL A 60 -4.12 -7.94 -0.49
C VAL A 60 -3.42 -8.18 -1.82
N LEU A 61 -2.57 -9.21 -1.86
CA LEU A 61 -1.83 -9.64 -3.05
C LEU A 61 -2.21 -11.07 -3.43
N SER A 62 -2.53 -11.32 -4.69
CA SER A 62 -2.60 -12.66 -5.27
C SER A 62 -2.14 -12.60 -6.71
N ALA A 63 -1.31 -13.56 -7.10
CA ALA A 63 -0.80 -13.69 -8.45
C ALA A 63 -0.74 -15.17 -8.81
N PRO A 64 -1.62 -15.65 -9.70
CA PRO A 64 -1.57 -17.04 -10.17
C PRO A 64 -0.15 -17.47 -10.55
N GLU A 65 0.20 -18.73 -10.25
CA GLU A 65 1.53 -19.33 -10.47
C GLU A 65 2.71 -18.70 -9.69
N VAL A 66 2.55 -17.50 -9.12
CA VAL A 66 3.62 -16.74 -8.47
C VAL A 66 3.45 -16.70 -6.95
N ALA A 67 2.27 -16.32 -6.48
CA ALA A 67 2.00 -16.10 -5.06
C ALA A 67 0.54 -16.45 -4.72
N ALA A 68 0.38 -17.33 -3.73
CA ALA A 68 -0.92 -17.53 -3.09
C ALA A 68 -1.47 -16.20 -2.52
N PRO A 69 -2.80 -16.04 -2.40
CA PRO A 69 -3.39 -14.86 -1.80
C PRO A 69 -2.85 -14.59 -0.38
N GLN A 70 -2.38 -13.37 -0.16
CA GLN A 70 -1.82 -12.93 1.11
C GLN A 70 -2.41 -11.57 1.50
N ALA A 71 -2.56 -11.37 2.81
CA ALA A 71 -2.89 -10.09 3.41
C ALA A 71 -1.72 -9.62 4.27
N GLU A 72 -1.14 -8.47 3.93
CA GLU A 72 -0.06 -7.85 4.70
C GLU A 72 -0.57 -6.58 5.37
N TRP A 73 -0.30 -6.45 6.68
CA TRP A 73 -0.71 -5.32 7.48
C TRP A 73 0.49 -4.45 7.79
N MET A 74 0.35 -3.15 7.60
CA MET A 74 1.43 -2.19 7.72
C MET A 74 0.96 -0.90 8.38
N THR A 75 1.92 -0.20 8.99
CA THR A 75 1.77 1.20 9.37
C THR A 75 2.71 2.03 8.51
N VAL A 76 2.13 2.96 7.75
CA VAL A 76 2.85 3.93 6.93
C VAL A 76 2.95 5.24 7.71
N GLN A 77 4.15 5.65 8.06
CA GLN A 77 4.41 6.96 8.63
C GLN A 77 4.71 7.95 7.51
N VAL A 78 4.01 9.07 7.50
CA VAL A 78 4.21 10.19 6.59
C VAL A 78 4.62 11.40 7.43
N ASP A 79 5.86 11.84 7.21
CA ASP A 79 6.36 13.10 7.76
C ASP A 79 6.04 14.22 6.78
N LEU A 80 5.44 15.30 7.27
CA LEU A 80 4.98 16.44 6.49
C LEU A 80 5.67 17.72 6.95
N GLU A 81 5.97 18.60 5.98
CA GLU A 81 6.50 19.94 6.21
C GLU A 81 5.62 20.98 5.49
N TRP A 82 5.33 22.10 6.14
CA TRP A 82 4.58 23.21 5.54
C TRP A 82 5.53 24.11 4.75
N LEU A 83 5.49 24.03 3.42
CA LEU A 83 6.35 24.79 2.52
C LEU A 83 5.54 25.44 1.41
N ASP A 84 5.80 26.73 1.17
CA ASP A 84 5.14 27.54 0.13
C ASP A 84 3.60 27.54 0.23
N GLY A 85 3.07 27.52 1.46
CA GLY A 85 1.62 27.60 1.71
C GLY A 85 0.87 26.27 1.56
N ALA A 86 1.56 25.13 1.55
CA ALA A 86 0.94 23.80 1.54
C ALA A 86 1.76 22.77 2.32
N TRP A 87 1.08 21.76 2.87
CA TRP A 87 1.73 20.56 3.40
C TRP A 87 2.37 19.76 2.27
N ARG A 88 3.64 19.41 2.44
CA ARG A 88 4.40 18.58 1.54
C ARG A 88 4.94 17.37 2.28
N VAL A 89 5.09 16.25 1.56
CA VAL A 89 5.67 15.02 2.11
C VAL A 89 7.17 15.19 2.20
N ASP A 90 7.72 15.13 3.41
CA ASP A 90 9.16 15.17 3.66
C ASP A 90 9.78 13.77 3.81
N ASP A 91 9.02 12.80 4.33
CA ASP A 91 9.47 11.41 4.35
C ASP A 91 8.29 10.43 4.42
N VAL A 92 8.51 9.22 3.93
CA VAL A 92 7.56 8.10 4.03
C VAL A 92 8.32 6.87 4.50
N ARG A 93 7.83 6.24 5.57
CA ARG A 93 8.43 5.01 6.11
C ARG A 93 7.36 3.98 6.37
N GLU A 94 7.64 2.74 5.99
CA GLU A 94 6.74 1.61 6.22
C GLU A 94 7.29 0.71 7.33
N SER A 95 6.38 0.13 8.10
CA SER A 95 6.71 -0.84 9.14
C SER A 95 5.60 -1.88 9.27
N PRO A 96 5.90 -3.10 9.77
CA PRO A 96 4.88 -4.09 10.06
C PRO A 96 3.81 -3.51 10.98
N GLY A 97 2.54 -3.66 10.59
CA GLY A 97 1.40 -3.14 11.33
C GLY A 97 0.80 -4.19 12.27
N PRO A 98 -0.03 -3.78 13.23
CA PRO A 98 -0.88 -4.71 13.97
C PRO A 98 -1.65 -5.61 13.00
N THR A 99 -1.49 -6.92 13.15
CA THR A 99 -2.07 -7.94 12.26
C THR A 99 -3.15 -8.69 13.02
N PRO A 100 -4.44 -8.57 12.65
CA PRO A 100 -5.50 -9.41 13.19
C PRO A 100 -5.23 -10.88 12.85
N VAL A 101 -5.61 -11.77 13.77
CA VAL A 101 -5.72 -13.19 13.41
C VAL A 101 -6.84 -13.37 12.38
N PRO A 102 -6.71 -14.28 11.41
CA PRO A 102 -7.81 -14.64 10.52
C PRO A 102 -9.06 -15.05 11.29
N GLY A 103 -10.23 -14.85 10.67
CA GLY A 103 -11.49 -15.30 11.25
C GLY A 103 -11.50 -16.83 11.40
N PRO A 104 -12.31 -17.36 12.33
CA PRO A 104 -12.36 -18.80 12.57
C PRO A 104 -12.91 -19.62 11.38
N GLU A 105 -13.55 -18.96 10.42
CA GLU A 105 -14.12 -19.58 9.20
C GLU A 105 -13.27 -19.29 7.95
N ASP A 106 -12.16 -18.57 8.09
CA ASP A 106 -11.30 -18.20 6.96
C ASP A 106 -10.25 -19.29 6.71
N ASP A 107 -10.44 -20.05 5.63
CA ASP A 107 -9.44 -20.98 5.13
C ASP A 107 -8.53 -20.32 4.06
N PRO A 108 -7.24 -20.68 3.98
CA PRO A 108 -6.35 -20.17 2.94
C PRO A 108 -6.79 -20.67 1.55
N TRP A 109 -6.69 -19.79 0.56
CA TRP A 109 -7.02 -20.08 -0.83
C TRP A 109 -5.77 -20.34 -1.68
N ASP A 110 -5.93 -21.13 -2.74
CA ASP A 110 -4.96 -21.14 -3.86
C ASP A 110 -5.25 -19.97 -4.82
N ALA A 111 -4.20 -19.43 -5.45
CA ALA A 111 -4.32 -18.23 -6.29
C ALA A 111 -5.29 -18.39 -7.47
N GLY A 112 -5.29 -19.56 -8.12
CA GLY A 112 -6.17 -19.82 -9.26
C GLY A 112 -7.65 -19.92 -8.88
N ASP A 113 -7.98 -20.53 -7.74
CA ASP A 113 -9.36 -20.63 -7.27
C ASP A 113 -9.85 -19.32 -6.67
N PHE A 114 -8.96 -18.56 -6.03
CA PHE A 114 -9.22 -17.20 -5.59
C PHE A 114 -9.60 -16.28 -6.76
N ASP A 115 -8.84 -16.31 -7.87
CA ASP A 115 -9.16 -15.47 -9.04
C ASP A 115 -10.49 -15.86 -9.70
N LYS A 116 -10.77 -17.17 -9.85
CA LYS A 116 -12.06 -17.64 -10.35
C LYS A 116 -13.23 -17.21 -9.46
N ALA A 117 -13.06 -17.29 -8.13
CA ALA A 117 -14.09 -16.91 -7.18
C ALA A 117 -14.40 -15.40 -7.23
N LEU A 118 -13.41 -14.59 -7.62
CA LEU A 118 -13.55 -13.15 -7.80
C LEU A 118 -13.96 -12.76 -9.24
N ASP A 119 -14.30 -13.70 -10.10
CA ASP A 119 -14.82 -13.37 -11.41
C ASP A 119 -16.16 -12.61 -11.30
N GLY A 120 -16.32 -11.58 -12.14
CA GLY A 120 -17.44 -10.63 -12.06
C GLY A 120 -17.33 -9.56 -10.97
N PHE A 121 -16.40 -9.65 -10.01
CA PHE A 121 -16.14 -8.57 -9.05
C PHE A 121 -15.39 -7.41 -9.71
N THR A 122 -15.87 -6.19 -9.47
CA THR A 122 -15.19 -4.96 -9.90
C THR A 122 -14.35 -4.43 -8.75
N ARG A 123 -13.08 -4.11 -9.03
CA ARG A 123 -12.22 -3.45 -8.03
C ARG A 123 -12.76 -2.06 -7.76
N ILE A 124 -12.90 -1.74 -6.48
CA ILE A 124 -13.07 -0.36 -6.06
C ILE A 124 -11.72 0.32 -6.29
N SER A 125 -11.55 1.01 -7.42
CA SER A 125 -10.43 1.91 -7.61
C SER A 125 -10.68 3.17 -6.77
N ALA A 126 -9.62 3.72 -6.18
CA ALA A 126 -9.64 5.12 -5.78
C ALA A 126 -9.27 5.93 -7.04
N GLU A 127 -10.21 6.61 -7.69
CA GLU A 127 -9.91 7.59 -8.76
C GLU A 127 -10.75 8.86 -8.60
N PRO A 128 -10.26 10.06 -9.00
CA PRO A 128 -8.93 10.62 -8.82
C PRO A 128 -8.96 11.84 -7.86
N ALA A 129 -7.80 12.29 -7.37
CA ALA A 129 -7.72 13.64 -6.78
C ALA A 129 -8.08 14.65 -7.89
N SER A 130 -9.17 15.41 -7.65
CA SER A 130 -9.67 16.47 -8.53
C SER A 130 -8.72 17.66 -8.59
#